data_AF-A0A6V7TC95-F1
#
_entry.id   AF-A0A6V7TC95-F1
#
_cell.length_a   1.000
_cell.length_b   1.000
_cell.length_c   1.000
_cell.angle_alpha   90.00
_cell.angle_beta   90.00
_cell.angle_gamma   90.00
#
_symmetry.space_group_name_H-M   'P 1'
#
loop_
_entity.id
_entity.type
_entity.pdbx_description
1 polymer ?
#
loop_
_entity_poly.entity_id
_entity_poly.type
_entity_poly.pdbx_seq_one_letter_code
_entity_poly.pdbx_strand_id
1 'polypeptide(L)'
;MKTDQTKELTTGLYDLRNKNVNELAEIIKAHKESKQKSLSKIDKANEIENIKQMKKFAESQGECFNMCRMNLQERFKKDLQQYKSLNNNNNLNFDENNVINLEKKYNNLEQELCFDACSKKYKYLFNEVV
;
A
#
# COMPACT_ATOMS: atom_id res chain seq x y z
N MET A 1 -4.42 -35.06 -6.24
CA MET A 1 -4.27 -34.69 -4.81
C MET A 1 -4.19 -33.17 -4.63
N LYS A 2 -5.23 -32.41 -5.02
CA LYS A 2 -5.29 -30.92 -4.86
C LYS A 2 -6.51 -30.44 -4.07
N THR A 3 -7.38 -31.35 -3.64
CA THR A 3 -8.71 -31.06 -3.09
C THR A 3 -8.76 -30.95 -1.55
N ASP A 4 -7.79 -31.52 -0.84
CA ASP A 4 -7.83 -31.57 0.64
C ASP A 4 -7.26 -30.29 1.29
N GLN A 5 -6.20 -29.71 0.74
CA GLN A 5 -5.62 -28.46 1.27
C GLN A 5 -6.58 -27.27 1.19
N THR A 6 -7.42 -27.21 0.15
CA THR A 6 -8.39 -26.11 -0.01
C THR A 6 -9.52 -26.21 1.02
N LYS A 7 -9.95 -27.43 1.38
CA LYS A 7 -10.98 -27.67 2.40
C LYS A 7 -10.48 -27.31 3.79
N GLU A 8 -9.26 -27.71 4.15
CA GLU A 8 -8.64 -27.35 5.44
C GLU A 8 -8.50 -25.84 5.61
N LEU A 9 -8.08 -25.11 4.57
CA LEU A 9 -7.94 -23.65 4.62
C LEU A 9 -9.28 -22.95 4.85
N THR A 10 -10.34 -23.41 4.19
CA THR A 10 -11.68 -22.86 4.37
C THR A 10 -12.22 -23.09 5.77
N THR A 11 -12.04 -24.29 6.35
CA THR A 11 -12.51 -24.60 7.71
C THR A 11 -11.80 -23.75 8.76
N GLY A 12 -10.47 -23.58 8.66
CA GLY A 12 -9.72 -22.73 9.60
C GLY A 12 -10.14 -21.26 9.57
N LEU A 13 -10.49 -20.72 8.40
CA LEU A 13 -10.98 -19.35 8.26
C LEU A 13 -12.39 -19.15 8.86
N TYR A 14 -13.28 -20.13 8.70
CA TYR A 14 -14.61 -20.10 9.32
C TYR A 14 -14.53 -20.16 10.86
N ASP A 15 -13.63 -20.98 11.40
CA ASP A 15 -13.43 -21.09 12.85
C ASP A 15 -12.85 -19.81 13.46
N LEU A 16 -11.97 -19.11 12.76
CA LEU A 16 -11.46 -17.80 13.18
C LEU A 16 -12.56 -16.73 13.14
N ARG A 17 -13.45 -16.78 12.15
CA ARG A 17 -14.53 -15.79 11.98
C ARG A 17 -15.57 -15.83 13.11
N ASN A 18 -15.70 -16.98 13.77
CA ASN A 18 -16.63 -17.17 14.88
C ASN A 18 -16.05 -16.84 16.26
N LYS A 19 -14.79 -16.39 16.33
CA LYS A 19 -14.11 -16.05 17.58
C LYS A 19 -14.19 -14.57 17.90
N ASN A 20 -14.25 -14.25 19.20
CA ASN A 20 -14.17 -12.87 19.66
C ASN A 20 -12.72 -12.36 19.67
N VAL A 21 -12.55 -11.04 19.85
CA VAL A 21 -11.25 -10.36 19.78
C VAL A 21 -10.23 -10.94 20.78
N ASN A 22 -10.66 -11.32 21.98
CA ASN A 22 -9.77 -11.88 22.99
C ASN A 22 -9.32 -13.30 22.62
N GLU A 23 -10.22 -14.12 22.10
CA GLU A 23 -9.90 -15.47 21.63
C GLU A 23 -8.96 -15.42 20.42
N LEU A 24 -9.16 -14.48 19.51
CA LEU A 24 -8.24 -14.24 18.39
C LEU A 24 -6.86 -13.78 18.87
N ALA A 25 -6.80 -12.89 19.87
CA ALA A 25 -5.55 -12.42 20.44
C ALA A 25 -4.76 -13.56 21.10
N GLU A 26 -5.43 -14.44 21.85
CA GLU A 26 -4.78 -15.63 22.45
C GLU A 26 -4.28 -16.62 21.40
N ILE A 27 -5.03 -16.84 20.31
CA ILE A 27 -4.57 -17.68 19.20
C ILE A 27 -3.34 -17.09 18.53
N ILE A 28 -3.36 -15.79 18.24
CA ILE A 28 -2.20 -15.08 17.65
C ILE A 28 -0.99 -15.19 18.57
N LYS A 29 -1.19 -15.00 19.87
CA LYS A 29 -0.14 -15.11 20.89
C LYS A 29 0.45 -16.52 20.94
N ALA A 30 -0.40 -17.56 21.04
CA ALA A 30 0.03 -18.95 21.07
C ALA A 30 0.79 -19.35 19.79
N HIS A 31 0.33 -18.89 18.62
CA HIS A 31 1.05 -19.11 17.36
C HIS A 31 2.40 -18.41 17.33
N LYS A 32 2.46 -17.15 17.78
CA LYS A 32 3.69 -16.38 17.85
C LYS A 32 4.72 -17.03 18.78
N GLU A 33 4.27 -17.50 19.95
CA GLU A 33 5.11 -18.21 20.92
C GLU A 33 5.57 -19.57 20.41
N SER A 34 4.68 -20.34 19.77
CA SER A 34 5.02 -21.63 19.16
C SER A 34 6.07 -21.47 18.06
N LYS A 35 5.86 -20.50 17.15
CA LYS A 35 6.81 -20.16 16.09
C LYS A 35 8.16 -19.71 16.67
N GLN A 36 8.16 -18.90 17.73
CA GLN A 36 9.39 -18.53 18.44
C GLN A 36 10.08 -19.71 19.12
N LYS A 37 9.38 -20.77 19.52
CA LYS A 37 10.02 -21.96 20.12
C LYS A 37 10.60 -22.90 19.06
N SER A 38 10.00 -22.97 17.87
CA SER A 38 10.41 -23.89 16.81
C SER A 38 11.51 -23.35 15.88
N LEU A 39 11.69 -22.03 15.82
CA LEU A 39 12.75 -21.41 15.01
C LEU A 39 14.13 -21.61 15.67
N SER A 40 15.11 -22.05 14.88
CA SER A 40 16.51 -22.09 15.32
C SER A 40 17.00 -20.67 15.64
N LYS A 41 18.12 -20.53 16.36
CA LYS A 41 18.73 -19.20 16.60
C LYS A 41 19.02 -18.45 15.30
N ILE A 42 19.34 -19.17 14.23
CA ILE A 42 19.60 -18.62 12.88
C ILE A 42 18.29 -18.14 12.27
N ASP A 43 17.22 -18.95 12.31
CA ASP A 43 15.93 -18.57 11.72
C ASP A 43 15.31 -17.35 12.42
N LYS A 44 15.53 -17.21 13.74
CA LYS A 44 15.12 -16.01 14.49
C LYS A 44 15.88 -14.76 14.04
N ALA A 45 17.18 -14.89 13.81
CA ALA A 45 17.99 -13.76 13.34
C ALA A 45 17.57 -13.35 11.92
N ASN A 46 17.31 -14.31 11.03
CA ASN A 46 16.81 -14.07 9.68
C ASN A 46 15.42 -13.40 9.72
N GLU A 47 14.49 -13.87 10.56
CA GLU A 47 13.16 -13.27 10.67
C GLU A 47 13.22 -11.81 11.17
N ILE A 48 14.11 -11.51 12.12
CA ILE A 48 14.33 -10.13 12.59
C ILE A 48 14.87 -9.24 11.46
N GLU A 49 15.86 -9.73 10.70
CA GLU A 49 16.43 -8.95 9.60
C GLU A 49 15.41 -8.76 8.46
N ASN A 50 14.63 -9.80 8.14
CA ASN A 50 13.55 -9.73 7.16
C ASN A 50 12.49 -8.69 7.55
N ILE A 51 12.06 -8.66 8.83
CA ILE A 51 11.12 -7.64 9.31
C ILE A 51 11.72 -6.23 9.16
N LYS A 52 13.00 -6.06 9.48
CA LYS A 52 13.69 -4.77 9.35
C LYS A 52 13.78 -4.31 7.91
N GLN A 53 14.09 -5.22 6.98
CA GLN A 53 14.10 -4.94 5.54
C GLN A 53 12.70 -4.57 5.03
N MET A 54 11.67 -5.33 5.40
CA MET A 54 10.28 -5.03 5.03
C MET A 54 9.82 -3.67 5.56
N LYS A 55 10.20 -3.32 6.79
CA LYS A 55 9.93 -1.99 7.36
C LYS A 55 10.59 -0.90 6.53
N LYS A 56 11.87 -1.05 6.21
CA LYS A 56 12.62 -0.10 5.37
C LYS A 56 12.01 0.05 3.97
N PHE A 57 11.56 -1.05 3.36
CA PHE A 57 10.84 -1.02 2.10
C PHE A 57 9.57 -0.18 2.21
N ALA A 58 8.71 -0.46 3.20
CA ALA A 58 7.43 0.22 3.37
C ALA A 58 7.63 1.72 3.66
N GLU A 59 8.60 2.08 4.50
CA GLU A 59 8.95 3.48 4.79
C GLU A 59 9.41 4.21 3.52
N SER A 60 10.33 3.60 2.77
CA SER A 60 10.87 4.21 1.54
C SER A 60 9.80 4.37 0.45
N GLN A 61 8.93 3.36 0.29
CA GLN A 61 7.79 3.41 -0.63
C GLN A 61 6.82 4.52 -0.22
N GLY A 62 6.50 4.63 1.07
CA GLY A 62 5.61 5.65 1.62
C GLY A 62 6.13 7.07 1.45
N GLU A 63 7.42 7.30 1.68
CA GLU A 63 8.07 8.60 1.44
C GLU A 63 7.99 9.02 -0.02
N CYS A 64 8.31 8.11 -0.93
CA CYS A 64 8.22 8.36 -2.37
C CYS A 64 6.79 8.64 -2.82
N PHE A 65 5.84 7.83 -2.35
CA PHE A 65 4.43 8.02 -2.67
C PHE A 65 3.94 9.39 -2.21
N ASN A 66 4.27 9.80 -0.98
CA ASN A 66 3.91 11.11 -0.45
C ASN A 66 4.50 12.25 -1.28
N MET A 67 5.78 12.15 -1.65
CA MET A 67 6.43 13.16 -2.49
C MET A 67 5.78 13.28 -3.87
N CYS A 68 5.47 12.14 -4.50
CA CYS A 68 4.81 12.11 -5.80
C CYS A 68 3.40 12.71 -5.73
N ARG A 69 2.60 12.32 -4.72
CA ARG A 69 1.27 12.86 -4.46
C ARG A 69 1.29 14.37 -4.25
N MET A 70 2.21 14.89 -3.42
CA MET A 70 2.34 16.33 -3.22
C MET A 70 2.66 17.07 -4.51
N ASN A 71 3.55 16.53 -5.34
CA ASN A 71 3.90 17.13 -6.63
C ASN A 71 2.69 17.17 -7.59
N LEU A 72 1.89 16.09 -7.63
CA LEU A 72 0.67 16.04 -8.42
C LEU A 72 -0.37 17.05 -7.93
N GLN A 73 -0.57 17.18 -6.62
CA GLN A 73 -1.49 18.17 -6.05
C GLN A 73 -1.07 19.61 -6.37
N GLU A 74 0.22 19.93 -6.25
CA GLU A 74 0.73 21.25 -6.61
C GLU A 74 0.59 21.53 -8.10
N ARG A 75 0.80 20.51 -8.94
CA ARG A 75 0.60 20.65 -10.37
C ARG A 75 -0.88 20.87 -10.72
N PHE A 76 -1.80 20.12 -10.11
CA PHE A 76 -3.23 20.31 -10.27
C PHE A 76 -3.68 21.73 -9.91
N LYS A 77 -3.19 22.28 -8.80
CA LYS A 77 -3.48 23.68 -8.40
C LYS A 77 -3.04 24.68 -9.47
N LYS A 78 -1.83 24.50 -10.03
CA LYS A 78 -1.30 25.37 -11.09
C LYS A 78 -2.11 25.26 -12.38
N ASP A 79 -2.43 24.05 -12.81
CA ASP A 79 -3.23 23.83 -14.02
C ASP A 79 -4.64 24.41 -13.86
N LEU A 80 -5.26 24.29 -12.68
CA LEU A 80 -6.56 24.89 -12.37
C LEU A 80 -6.51 26.42 -12.41
N GLN A 81 -5.47 27.04 -11.86
CA GLN A 81 -5.27 28.49 -11.92
C GLN A 81 -5.07 28.98 -13.36
N GLN A 82 -4.26 28.26 -14.15
CA GLN A 82 -4.06 28.57 -15.57
C GLN A 82 -5.36 28.46 -16.35
N TYR A 83 -6.15 27.41 -16.13
CA TYR A 83 -7.46 27.23 -16.77
C TYR A 83 -8.42 28.39 -16.44
N LYS A 84 -8.50 28.80 -15.17
CA LYS A 84 -9.29 29.98 -14.75
C LYS A 84 -8.81 31.25 -15.45
N SER A 85 -7.50 31.49 -15.48
CA SER A 85 -6.93 32.68 -16.11
C SER A 85 -7.18 32.71 -17.62
N LEU A 86 -7.04 31.58 -18.31
CA LEU A 86 -7.30 31.48 -19.75
C LEU A 86 -8.77 31.73 -20.07
N ASN A 87 -9.71 31.21 -19.30
CA ASN A 87 -11.13 31.48 -19.52
C ASN A 87 -11.46 32.96 -19.32
N ASN A 88 -10.96 33.56 -18.24
CA ASN A 88 -11.16 34.99 -17.97
C ASN A 88 -10.58 35.87 -19.09
N ASN A 89 -9.35 35.59 -19.53
CA ASN A 89 -8.68 36.39 -20.57
C ASN A 89 -9.38 36.31 -21.93
N ASN A 90 -10.13 35.23 -22.18
CA ASN A 90 -10.84 35.00 -23.45
C ASN A 90 -12.36 35.23 -23.33
N ASN A 91 -12.86 35.76 -22.21
CA ASN A 91 -14.31 35.88 -21.92
C ASN A 91 -15.08 34.55 -22.14
N LEU A 92 -14.45 33.42 -21.86
CA LEU A 92 -15.08 32.10 -21.92
C LEU A 92 -15.74 31.77 -20.59
N ASN A 93 -16.87 31.07 -20.65
CA ASN A 93 -17.50 30.53 -19.45
C ASN A 93 -16.63 29.46 -18.81
N PHE A 94 -16.52 29.50 -17.49
CA PHE A 94 -15.83 28.48 -16.73
C PHE A 94 -16.64 27.18 -16.70
N ASP A 95 -16.13 26.13 -17.33
CA ASP A 95 -16.77 24.81 -17.29
C ASP A 95 -16.28 24.00 -16.09
N GLU A 96 -17.19 23.77 -15.13
CA GLU A 96 -16.96 22.96 -13.93
C GLU A 96 -16.77 21.47 -14.25
N ASN A 97 -17.37 20.95 -15.32
CA ASN A 97 -17.18 19.55 -15.71
C ASN A 97 -15.74 19.29 -16.13
N ASN A 98 -15.08 20.27 -16.76
CA ASN A 98 -13.66 20.18 -17.08
C ASN A 98 -12.80 20.09 -15.83
N VAL A 99 -13.16 20.80 -14.75
CA VAL A 99 -12.45 20.71 -13.46
C VAL A 99 -12.60 19.33 -12.85
N ILE A 100 -13.83 18.80 -12.81
CA ILE A 100 -14.11 17.46 -12.28
C ILE A 100 -13.34 16.40 -13.07
N ASN A 101 -13.29 16.53 -14.40
CA ASN A 101 -12.53 15.62 -15.26
C ASN A 101 -11.01 15.75 -15.04
N LEU A 102 -10.52 16.96 -14.81
CA LEU A 102 -9.11 17.19 -14.49
C LEU A 102 -8.74 16.56 -13.15
N GLU A 103 -9.56 16.74 -12.12
CA GLU A 103 -9.36 16.12 -10.81
C GLU A 103 -9.32 14.58 -10.90
N LYS A 104 -10.27 13.97 -11.62
CA LYS A 104 -10.27 12.52 -11.89
C LYS A 104 -8.98 12.06 -12.58
N LYS A 105 -8.49 12.81 -13.58
CA LYS A 105 -7.23 12.48 -14.25
C LYS A 105 -6.04 12.52 -13.28
N TYR A 106 -5.97 13.53 -12.41
CA TYR A 106 -4.90 13.62 -11.41
C TYR A 106 -4.96 12.49 -10.38
N ASN A 107 -6.16 12.10 -9.94
CA ASN A 107 -6.34 10.95 -9.04
C ASN A 107 -5.92 9.64 -9.71
N ASN A 108 -6.22 9.46 -11.01
CA ASN A 108 -5.77 8.30 -11.76
C ASN A 108 -4.25 8.30 -11.92
N LEU A 109 -3.64 9.45 -12.23
CA LEU A 109 -2.18 9.59 -12.32
C LEU A 109 -1.49 9.28 -10.98
N GLU A 110 -2.08 9.65 -9.84
CA GLU A 110 -1.57 9.27 -8.53
C GLU A 110 -1.53 7.75 -8.36
N GLN A 111 -2.62 7.05 -8.69
CA GLN A 111 -2.70 5.60 -8.61
C GLN A 111 -1.75 4.90 -9.59
N GLU A 112 -1.73 5.32 -10.86
CA GLU A 112 -0.96 4.66 -11.91
C GLU A 112 0.54 4.98 -11.84
N LEU A 113 0.91 6.23 -11.55
CA LEU A 113 2.31 6.64 -11.58
C LEU A 113 2.95 6.59 -10.19
N CYS A 114 2.31 7.16 -9.17
CA CYS A 114 2.96 7.25 -7.86
C CYS A 114 3.08 5.90 -7.19
N PHE A 115 1.99 5.11 -7.14
CA PHE A 115 2.04 3.82 -6.48
C PHE A 115 2.94 2.83 -7.22
N ASP A 116 2.78 2.65 -8.54
CA ASP A 116 3.57 1.69 -9.32
C ASP A 116 5.06 2.08 -9.40
N ALA A 117 5.37 3.35 -9.69
CA ALA A 117 6.77 3.77 -9.81
C ALA A 117 7.51 3.70 -8.47
N CYS A 118 6.88 4.10 -7.36
CA CYS A 118 7.52 3.99 -6.04
C CYS A 118 7.69 2.53 -5.62
N SER A 119 6.71 1.67 -5.90
CA SER A 119 6.85 0.22 -5.65
C SER A 119 8.01 -0.40 -6.41
N LYS A 120 8.14 -0.09 -7.71
CA LYS A 120 9.23 -0.57 -8.57
C LYS A 120 10.58 -0.02 -8.12
N LYS A 121 10.65 1.27 -7.78
CA LYS A 121 11.89 1.95 -7.35
C LYS A 121 12.52 1.27 -6.13
N TYR A 122 11.72 0.85 -5.15
CA TYR A 122 12.22 0.25 -3.92
C TYR A 122 12.17 -1.27 -3.91
N LYS A 123 11.74 -1.93 -5.00
CA LYS A 123 11.67 -3.38 -5.11
C LYS A 123 12.97 -4.09 -4.74
N TYR A 124 14.13 -3.46 -4.99
CA TYR A 124 15.43 -4.04 -4.64
C TYR A 124 15.59 -4.29 -3.13
N LEU A 125 14.90 -3.55 -2.27
CA LEU A 125 14.90 -3.76 -0.82
C LEU A 125 14.20 -5.06 -0.39
N PHE A 126 13.49 -5.72 -1.31
CA PHE A 126 12.88 -7.04 -1.10
C PHE A 126 13.74 -8.20 -1.64
N ASN A 127 14.79 -7.93 -2.42
CA ASN A 127 15.59 -8.98 -3.06
C ASN A 127 16.60 -9.65 -2.09
N GLU A 128 16.71 -9.16 -0.86
CA GLU A 128 17.65 -9.63 0.17
C GLU A 128 16.97 -10.32 1.37
N VAL A 129 15.67 -10.62 1.26
CA VAL A 129 14.93 -11.38 2.29
C VAL A 129 15.40 -12.83 2.25
N VAL A 130 15.98 -13.32 3.35
CA VAL A 130 16.62 -14.64 3.49
C VAL A 130 15.67 -15.67 4.10
#